data_AF-A0A7C5F1J5-F1
#
_entry.id   AF-A0A7C5F1J5-F1
#
_cell.length_a   1.000
_cell.length_b   1.000
_cell.length_c   1.000
_cell.angle_alpha   90.00
_cell.angle_beta   90.00
_cell.angle_gamma   90.00
#
_symmetry.space_group_name_H-M   'P 1'
#
loop_
_entity.id
_entity.type
_entity.pdbx_description
1 polymer ?
#
loop_
_entity_poly.entity_id
_entity_poly.type
_entity_poly.pdbx_seq_one_letter_code
_entity_poly.pdbx_strand_id
1 'polypeptide(L)'
;MEPEAQTTMTELRLSYRYIKEHPWVVTAVNGFLSAYFMERPGFRVLRHFDELESGMHVWICEVPGTMKMTTLLRRLQADIPPCRYSQTSAASTTSLQYVIDSPEQV
;
A
#
# COMPACT_ATOMS: atom_id res chain seq x y z
N MET A 1 -7.50 -22.89 -20.40
CA MET A 1 -8.11 -22.11 -19.32
C MET A 1 -7.11 -22.07 -18.19
N GLU A 2 -6.20 -21.09 -18.19
CA GLU A 2 -5.44 -20.78 -16.98
C GLU A 2 -6.43 -20.45 -15.85
N PRO A 3 -6.20 -20.93 -14.62
CA PRO A 3 -7.05 -20.57 -13.50
C PRO A 3 -7.04 -19.05 -13.39
N GLU A 4 -8.23 -18.45 -13.42
CA GLU A 4 -8.43 -17.03 -13.12
C GLU A 4 -7.81 -16.79 -11.75
N ALA A 5 -6.61 -16.19 -11.72
CA ALA A 5 -5.91 -15.98 -10.48
C ALA A 5 -6.82 -15.12 -9.60
N GLN A 6 -7.32 -15.69 -8.51
CA GLN A 6 -8.28 -15.02 -7.64
C GLN A 6 -7.64 -13.73 -7.13
N THR A 7 -8.12 -12.59 -7.63
CA THR A 7 -7.64 -11.27 -7.23
C THR A 7 -8.33 -10.84 -5.95
N THR A 8 -7.59 -10.19 -5.07
CA THR A 8 -8.10 -9.62 -3.82
C THR A 8 -7.90 -8.12 -3.82
N MET A 9 -8.87 -7.40 -3.29
CA MET A 9 -8.70 -5.98 -3.02
C MET A 9 -7.88 -5.81 -1.74
N THR A 10 -6.85 -4.99 -1.83
CA THR A 10 -5.97 -4.66 -0.71
C THR A 10 -5.77 -3.15 -0.69
N GLU A 11 -5.74 -2.58 0.51
CA GLU A 11 -5.43 -1.18 0.72
C GLU A 11 -4.00 -1.02 1.22
N LEU A 12 -3.27 -0.11 0.60
CA LEU A 12 -2.04 0.45 1.14
C LEU A 12 -2.36 1.85 1.66
N ARG A 13 -2.01 2.13 2.91
CA ARG A 13 -2.35 3.38 3.59
C ARG A 13 -1.08 4.00 4.14
N LEU A 14 -0.89 5.30 3.95
CA LEU A 14 0.11 6.08 4.66
C LEU A 14 -0.58 6.91 5.73
N SER A 15 -0.03 6.90 6.94
CA SER A 15 -0.60 7.70 8.01
C SER A 15 -0.39 9.19 7.81
N TYR A 16 -1.31 9.99 8.37
CA TYR A 16 -1.21 11.44 8.36
C TYR A 16 0.14 11.94 8.91
N ARG A 17 0.60 11.36 10.03
CA ARG A 17 1.86 11.75 10.67
C ARG A 17 3.06 11.55 9.74
N TYR A 18 3.14 10.37 9.12
CA TYR A 18 4.24 10.04 8.23
C TYR A 18 4.26 10.91 6.96
N ILE A 19 3.09 11.18 6.37
CA ILE A 19 2.96 12.09 5.24
C ILE A 19 3.37 13.51 5.63
N LYS A 20 2.96 13.98 6.82
CA LYS A 20 3.30 15.32 7.29
C LYS A 20 4.82 15.49 7.49
N GLU A 21 5.50 14.48 8.01
CA GLU A 21 6.95 14.46 8.18
C GLU A 21 7.69 14.32 6.83
N HIS A 22 7.11 13.57 5.90
CA HIS A 22 7.73 13.25 4.61
C HIS A 22 6.74 13.37 3.43
N PRO A 23 6.30 14.58 3.05
CA PRO A 23 5.24 14.77 2.04
C PRO A 23 5.55 14.15 0.67
N TRP A 24 6.83 14.11 0.30
CA TRP A 24 7.30 13.55 -0.97
C TRP A 24 7.06 12.04 -1.09
N VAL A 25 6.83 11.34 0.02
CA VAL A 25 6.63 9.88 0.03
C VAL A 25 5.39 9.49 -0.75
N VAL A 26 4.33 10.31 -0.77
CA VAL A 26 3.13 10.01 -1.58
C VAL A 26 3.51 9.89 -3.06
N THR A 27 4.34 10.79 -3.57
CA THR A 27 4.82 10.74 -4.96
C THR A 27 5.75 9.55 -5.20
N ALA A 28 6.64 9.23 -4.25
CA ALA A 28 7.54 8.09 -4.37
C ALA A 28 6.79 6.76 -4.38
N VAL A 29 5.81 6.59 -3.49
CA VAL A 29 4.93 5.41 -3.44
C VAL A 29 4.16 5.27 -4.76
N ASN A 30 3.59 6.37 -5.28
CA ASN A 30 2.92 6.35 -6.57
C ASN A 30 3.84 5.84 -7.69
N GLY A 31 5.04 6.42 -7.82
CA GLY A 31 6.02 5.99 -8.82
C GLY A 31 6.45 4.53 -8.66
N PHE A 32 6.68 4.10 -7.42
CA PHE A 32 7.02 2.71 -7.11
C PHE A 32 5.91 1.74 -7.51
N LEU A 33 4.64 2.02 -7.18
CA LEU A 33 3.52 1.15 -7.54
C LEU A 33 3.30 1.09 -9.06
N SER A 34 3.52 2.20 -9.78
CA SER A 34 3.50 2.21 -11.25
C SER A 34 4.60 1.34 -11.85
N ALA A 35 5.83 1.40 -11.30
CA ALA A 35 6.91 0.52 -11.73
C ALA A 35 6.61 -0.95 -11.40
N TYR A 36 6.05 -1.22 -10.23
CA TYR A 36 5.69 -2.56 -9.80
C TYR A 36 4.62 -3.19 -10.71
N PHE A 37 3.64 -2.41 -11.18
CA PHE A 37 2.65 -2.83 -12.18
C PHE A 37 3.33 -3.35 -13.47
N MET A 38 4.37 -2.67 -13.95
CA MET A 38 5.11 -3.09 -15.14
C MET A 38 5.85 -4.43 -14.93
N GLU A 39 6.36 -4.68 -13.71
CA GLU A 39 7.03 -5.94 -13.36
C GLU A 39 6.06 -7.10 -13.08
N ARG A 40 4.84 -6.80 -12.63
CA ARG A 40 3.83 -7.77 -12.17
C ARG A 40 2.46 -7.44 -12.76
N PRO A 41 2.12 -7.93 -13.97
CA PRO A 41 0.92 -7.53 -14.69
C PRO A 41 -0.42 -7.90 -14.00
N GLY A 42 -0.39 -8.73 -12.96
CA GLY A 42 -1.55 -9.06 -12.13
C GLY A 42 -1.79 -8.10 -10.96
N PHE A 43 -0.81 -7.27 -10.60
CA PHE A 43 -1.00 -6.18 -9.63
C PHE A 43 -1.61 -4.99 -10.34
N ARG A 44 -2.53 -4.24 -9.74
CA ARG A 44 -3.06 -2.98 -10.28
C ARG A 44 -3.39 -2.00 -9.16
N VAL A 45 -3.15 -0.71 -9.39
CA VAL A 45 -3.72 0.36 -8.57
C VAL A 45 -5.05 0.77 -9.21
N LEU A 46 -6.15 0.61 -8.48
CA LEU A 46 -7.49 0.96 -8.95
C LEU A 46 -7.77 2.46 -8.75
N ARG A 47 -7.40 2.99 -7.59
CA ARG A 47 -7.51 4.41 -7.26
C ARG A 47 -6.61 4.76 -6.08
N HIS A 48 -6.31 6.05 -5.93
CA HIS A 48 -5.71 6.59 -4.72
C HIS A 48 -6.32 7.94 -4.36
N PHE A 49 -6.39 8.26 -3.07
CA PHE A 49 -7.03 9.48 -2.56
C PHE A 49 -6.58 9.79 -1.13
N ASP A 50 -6.75 11.04 -0.72
CA ASP A 50 -6.67 11.44 0.69
C ASP A 50 -8.00 11.18 1.39
N GLU A 51 -8.00 10.29 2.38
CA GLU A 51 -9.18 9.98 3.19
C GLU A 51 -9.35 11.05 4.26
N LEU A 52 -10.41 11.85 4.14
CA LEU A 52 -10.63 13.01 5.01
C LEU A 52 -10.81 12.66 6.49
N GLU A 53 -11.46 11.52 6.78
CA GLU A 53 -11.78 11.11 8.16
C GLU A 53 -10.53 10.74 8.98
N SER A 54 -9.57 10.06 8.35
CA SER A 54 -8.33 9.62 9.02
C SER A 54 -7.11 10.47 8.70
N GLY A 55 -7.19 11.32 7.67
CA GLY A 55 -6.05 12.05 7.11
C GLY A 55 -5.02 11.16 6.41
N MET A 56 -5.35 9.89 6.15
CA MET A 56 -4.46 8.95 5.48
C MET A 56 -4.50 9.12 3.96
N HIS A 57 -3.37 8.91 3.29
CA HIS A 57 -3.39 8.67 1.85
C HIS A 57 -3.57 7.19 1.58
N VAL A 58 -4.55 6.83 0.76
CA VAL A 58 -4.97 5.45 0.54
C VAL A 58 -4.82 5.09 -0.93
N TRP A 59 -4.18 3.96 -1.21
CA TRP A 59 -4.20 3.28 -2.50
C TRP A 59 -5.03 2.02 -2.39
N ILE A 60 -6.04 1.89 -3.25
CA ILE A 60 -6.76 0.63 -3.44
C ILE A 60 -6.09 -0.14 -4.56
N CYS A 61 -5.58 -1.32 -4.23
CA CYS A 61 -4.88 -2.20 -5.13
C CYS A 61 -5.68 -3.48 -5.38
N GLU A 62 -5.68 -3.94 -6.62
CA GLU A 62 -6.03 -5.30 -6.97
C GLU A 62 -4.73 -6.14 -6.98
N VAL A 63 -4.73 -7.24 -6.23
CA VAL A 63 -3.54 -8.05 -5.99
C VAL A 63 -3.86 -9.52 -6.29
N PRO A 64 -3.01 -10.26 -7.03
CA PRO A 64 -3.22 -11.69 -7.23
C PRO A 64 -3.05 -12.44 -5.90
N GLY A 65 -3.87 -13.45 -5.62
CA GLY A 65 -3.77 -14.25 -4.39
C GLY A 65 -2.41 -14.95 -4.18
N THR A 66 -1.60 -15.10 -5.23
CA THR A 66 -0.23 -15.64 -5.17
C THR A 66 0.82 -14.61 -4.76
N MET A 67 0.49 -13.31 -4.76
CA MET A 67 1.41 -12.22 -4.45
C MET A 67 1.46 -11.96 -2.95
N LYS A 68 2.68 -11.74 -2.45
CA LYS A 68 2.93 -11.39 -1.03
C LYS A 68 3.11 -9.88 -0.90
N MET A 69 2.10 -9.18 -0.38
CA MET A 69 2.19 -7.72 -0.15
C MET A 69 3.34 -7.33 0.78
N THR A 70 3.70 -8.18 1.75
CA THR A 70 4.88 -7.95 2.60
C THR A 70 6.20 -7.84 1.82
N THR A 71 6.32 -8.49 0.66
CA THR A 71 7.51 -8.36 -0.20
C THR A 71 7.52 -7.02 -0.93
N LEU A 72 6.36 -6.56 -1.38
CA LEU A 72 6.20 -5.23 -1.96
C LEU A 72 6.56 -4.15 -0.93
N LEU A 73 6.01 -4.24 0.28
CA LEU A 73 6.27 -3.30 1.37
C LEU A 73 7.75 -3.22 1.74
N ARG A 74 8.45 -4.37 1.80
CA ARG A 74 9.88 -4.39 2.09
C ARG A 74 10.72 -3.72 0.99
N ARG A 75 10.35 -3.90 -0.29
CA ARG A 75 11.00 -3.20 -1.40
C ARG A 75 10.76 -1.70 -1.28
N LEU A 76 9.50 -1.31 -1.06
CA LEU A 76 9.12 0.10 -0.89
C LEU A 76 9.89 0.77 0.27
N GLN A 77 10.04 0.07 1.40
CA GLN A 77 10.82 0.54 2.56
C GLN A 77 12.28 0.89 2.24
N ALA A 78 12.88 0.33 1.20
CA ALA A 78 14.23 0.67 0.78
C ALA A 78 14.30 2.03 0.07
N ASP A 79 13.19 2.51 -0.47
CA ASP A 79 13.08 3.71 -1.31
C ASP A 79 12.49 4.93 -0.55
N ILE A 80 11.99 4.73 0.68
CA ILE A 80 11.33 5.76 1.50
C ILE A 80 11.96 5.89 2.90
N PRO A 81 11.71 6.96 3.65
CA PRO A 81 12.25 7.13 5.01
C PRO A 81 11.86 5.98 5.93
N PRO A 82 12.61 5.74 7.01
CA PRO A 82 12.31 4.69 7.97
C PRO A 82 10.83 4.71 8.39
N CYS A 83 10.17 3.56 8.29
CA CYS A 83 8.76 3.42 8.63
C CYS A 83 8.49 2.03 9.19
N ARG A 84 7.35 1.89 9.88
CA ARG A 84 6.80 0.60 10.29
C ARG A 84 5.54 0.35 9.48
N TYR A 85 5.29 -0.91 9.15
CA TYR A 85 4.01 -1.30 8.58
C TYR A 85 3.29 -2.27 9.51
N SER A 86 1.97 -2.14 9.58
CA SER A 86 1.07 -3.08 10.24
C SER A 86 0.02 -3.57 9.25
N GLN A 87 -0.46 -4.79 9.47
CA GLN A 87 -1.57 -5.37 8.71
C GLN A 87 -2.81 -5.37 9.61
N THR A 88 -3.89 -4.78 9.11
CA THR A 88 -5.19 -4.71 9.78
C THR A 88 -6.23 -5.37 8.88
N SER A 89 -7.16 -6.12 9.50
CA SER A 89 -8.37 -6.58 8.81
C SER A 89 -9.45 -5.53 9.07
N ALA A 90 -9.97 -4.89 8.02
CA ALA A 90 -11.11 -3.99 8.19
C ALA A 90 -12.35 -4.83 8.57
N ALA A 91 -12.97 -4.53 9.71
CA ALA A 91 -14.10 -5.32 10.21
C ALA A 91 -15.36 -5.27 9.30
N SER A 92 -15.40 -4.32 8.35
CA SER A 92 -16.54 -4.05 7.46
C SER A 92 -16.22 -4.24 5.96
N THR A 93 -14.99 -4.59 5.62
CA THR A 93 -14.52 -4.68 4.23
C THR A 93 -13.71 -5.95 4.07
N THR A 94 -14.00 -6.76 3.05
CA THR A 94 -13.28 -8.00 2.71
C THR A 94 -11.83 -7.75 2.24
N SER A 95 -11.29 -6.54 2.43
CA SER A 95 -9.97 -6.11 2.00
C SER A 95 -8.96 -6.11 3.16
N LEU A 96 -7.74 -6.59 2.88
CA LEU A 96 -6.62 -6.42 3.79
C LEU A 96 -6.15 -4.97 3.74
N GLN A 97 -5.84 -4.39 4.89
CA GLN A 97 -5.26 -3.05 4.98
C GLN A 97 -3.83 -3.13 5.48
N TYR A 98 -2.91 -2.50 4.76
CA TYR A 98 -1.52 -2.32 5.18
C TYR A 98 -1.28 -0.85 5.47
N VAL A 99 -0.97 -0.52 6.72
CA VAL A 99 -0.74 0.86 7.16
C VAL A 99 0.75 1.07 7.37
N ILE A 100 1.31 2.04 6.66
CA ILE A 100 2.67 2.55 6.84
C ILE A 100 2.60 3.80 7.75
N ASP A 101 3.36 3.76 8.84
CA ASP A 101 3.46 4.85 9.82
C ASP A 101 4.94 5.14 10.13
N SER A 102 5.24 6.33 10.67
CA SER A 102 6.60 6.60 11.14
C SER A 102 6.95 5.63 12.30
N PRO A 103 8.23 5.32 12.52
CA PRO A 103 8.61 4.55 13.70
C PRO A 103 8.16 5.26 14.99
N GLU A 104 7.91 4.48 16.04
CA GLU A 104 7.76 5.06 17.38
C GLU A 104 9.10 5.71 17.74
N GLN A 105 9.07 6.99 18.11
CA GLN A 105 10.24 7.64 18.66
C GLN A 105 10.42 7.12 20.08
N VAL A 106 11.48 6.35 20.31
CA VAL A 106 11.93 5.93 21.65
C VAL A 106 12.63 7.10 22.32
#